data_AF-A9NXJ4-F1
#
_entry.id   AF-A9NXJ4-F1
#
_cell.length_a   1.000
_cell.length_b   1.000
_cell.length_c   1.000
_cell.angle_alpha   90.00
_cell.angle_beta   90.00
_cell.angle_gamma   90.00
#
_symmetry.space_group_name_H-M   'P 1'
#
loop_
_entity.id
_entity.type
_entity.pdbx_description
1 polymer ?
#
loop_
_entity_poly.entity_id
_entity_poly.type
_entity_poly.pdbx_seq_one_letter_code
_entity_poly.pdbx_strand_id
1 'polypeptide(L)'
;MFHHQKEVEAPGEIVKIYCEANPEYYLTAKEDSVVLAPGDESNPYQQWIIDGTWGIRVKDSAGFPAFALINKATRQALRHGKEEKEKVHTCPYSKDELNEVVLWTQSDDVGNGYKCIRPVDNTDLNLDANHGDPESGGIQDGTDLILFKWKKQENQKWKILPISFNPISQVQKYEAEDTPYGGVPKYGGVSSYEGAQYGEDVQSYGGASHGKDVPSYGSAPYGEGVPNYEGAPYAEGVPNYEGAPYGERTDKVTNYEGPAYAVHTHHHHHDFPQHIPEGQSVRIYCEQSPEYFLTVRDGEVVLTPGDADDVSQHWIKVDEWGNKIRDEVGFPAFALVSKATLKALKHGSQEWDRVELSYYNENDLDESVLWTQSADVGRGYQCIRPVGNIHLNIDAKLADGKHGNVEDGNELILFSWKKQKNQKWKMLPVD
;
A
#
# COMPACT_ATOMS: atom_id res chain seq x y z
N MET A 1 -36.20 24.29 23.46
CA MET A 1 -36.18 22.86 23.12
C MET A 1 -35.21 22.71 21.96
N PHE A 2 -33.92 22.56 22.26
CA PHE A 2 -32.90 22.39 21.22
C PHE A 2 -32.83 20.91 20.92
N HIS A 3 -33.30 20.51 19.74
CA HIS A 3 -33.04 19.17 19.25
C HIS A 3 -31.53 19.05 19.01
N HIS A 4 -30.86 18.27 19.85
CA HIS A 4 -29.61 17.61 19.47
C HIS A 4 -29.93 16.78 18.22
N GLN A 5 -29.55 17.28 17.05
CA GLN A 5 -29.31 16.40 15.91
C GLN A 5 -28.25 15.41 16.37
N LYS A 6 -28.61 14.13 16.43
CA LYS A 6 -27.64 13.04 16.59
C LYS A 6 -26.62 13.21 15.48
N GLU A 7 -25.37 13.47 15.86
CA GLU A 7 -24.22 13.44 14.96
C GLU A 7 -24.17 12.06 14.32
N VAL A 8 -24.40 12.03 13.01
CA VAL A 8 -24.18 10.85 12.20
C VAL A 8 -22.74 10.94 11.75
N GLU A 9 -21.85 10.11 12.32
CA GLU A 9 -20.51 9.94 11.76
C GLU A 9 -20.66 9.61 10.27
N ALA A 10 -19.96 10.36 9.41
CA ALA A 10 -19.91 10.04 7.99
C ALA A 10 -19.30 8.64 7.84
N PRO A 11 -19.99 7.69 7.19
CA PRO A 11 -19.41 6.38 6.93
C PRO A 11 -18.23 6.55 5.97
N GLY A 12 -17.08 5.93 6.28
CA GLY A 12 -15.92 5.96 5.40
C GLY A 12 -14.59 5.77 6.11
N GLU A 13 -13.60 5.30 5.36
CA GLU A 13 -12.22 5.15 5.83
C GLU A 13 -11.56 6.53 6.02
N ILE A 14 -10.74 6.66 7.07
CA ILE A 14 -9.93 7.87 7.28
C ILE A 14 -8.63 7.76 6.49
N VAL A 15 -8.43 8.72 5.59
CA VAL A 15 -7.33 8.76 4.63
C VAL A 15 -6.50 10.04 4.76
N LYS A 16 -5.23 9.93 4.34
CA LYS A 16 -4.35 11.05 3.98
C LYS A 16 -4.27 11.15 2.46
N ILE A 17 -4.10 12.37 1.96
CA ILE A 17 -4.07 12.64 0.52
C ILE A 17 -2.85 13.49 0.21
N TYR A 18 -2.02 13.06 -0.74
CA TYR A 18 -0.81 13.78 -1.15
C TYR A 18 -0.59 13.67 -2.65
N CYS A 19 0.16 14.61 -3.21
CA CYS A 19 0.53 14.64 -4.63
C CYS A 19 1.91 14.03 -4.89
N GLU A 20 2.14 13.51 -6.10
CA GLU A 20 3.44 12.98 -6.53
C GLU A 20 4.55 14.03 -6.46
N ALA A 21 4.23 15.30 -6.73
CA ALA A 21 5.20 16.41 -6.72
C ALA A 21 5.90 16.59 -5.37
N ASN A 22 5.23 16.29 -4.25
CA ASN A 22 5.83 16.24 -2.93
C ASN A 22 4.97 15.42 -1.94
N PRO A 23 5.33 14.16 -1.66
CA PRO A 23 4.59 13.29 -0.74
C PRO A 23 4.62 13.74 0.73
N GLU A 24 5.50 14.67 1.12
CA GLU A 24 5.60 15.19 2.49
C GLU A 24 4.54 16.27 2.80
N TYR A 25 3.68 16.61 1.84
CA TYR A 25 2.63 17.61 2.00
C TYR A 25 1.25 16.99 1.80
N TYR A 26 0.35 17.20 2.76
CA TYR A 26 -0.98 16.62 2.78
C TYR A 26 -2.06 17.65 2.46
N LEU A 27 -3.13 17.18 1.81
CA LEU A 27 -4.35 17.94 1.59
C LEU A 27 -4.93 18.36 2.94
N THR A 28 -5.02 19.67 3.17
CA THR A 28 -5.33 20.27 4.47
C THR A 28 -6.49 21.24 4.33
N ALA A 29 -7.56 21.02 5.11
CA ALA A 29 -8.63 22.00 5.22
C ALA A 29 -8.16 23.21 6.07
N LYS A 30 -8.37 24.42 5.56
CA LYS A 30 -8.02 25.67 6.24
C LYS A 30 -9.16 26.67 6.04
N GLU A 31 -9.97 26.84 7.08
CA GLU A 31 -11.21 27.63 7.04
C GLU A 31 -12.12 27.14 5.90
N ASP A 32 -12.45 27.99 4.93
CA ASP A 32 -13.27 27.66 3.75
C ASP A 32 -12.42 27.24 2.53
N SER A 33 -11.09 27.18 2.69
CA SER A 33 -10.13 26.81 1.64
C SER A 33 -9.50 25.45 1.90
N VAL A 34 -8.86 24.90 0.85
CA VAL A 34 -8.05 23.69 0.96
C VAL A 34 -6.70 23.97 0.34
N VAL A 35 -5.64 23.58 1.05
CA VAL A 35 -4.25 23.80 0.66
C VAL A 35 -3.43 22.52 0.87
N LEU A 36 -2.19 22.49 0.37
CA LEU A 36 -1.17 21.54 0.80
C LEU A 36 -0.36 22.15 1.95
N ALA A 37 -0.13 21.37 3.01
CA ALA A 37 0.68 21.76 4.16
C ALA A 37 1.57 20.58 4.59
N PRO A 38 2.69 20.81 5.31
CA PRO A 38 3.57 19.75 5.79
C PRO A 38 2.80 18.65 6.52
N GLY A 39 3.11 17.39 6.21
CA GLY A 39 2.38 16.23 6.67
C GLY A 39 2.48 16.02 8.17
N ASP A 40 1.33 15.91 8.81
CA ASP A 40 1.13 15.54 10.20
C ASP A 40 -0.04 14.56 10.24
N GLU A 41 0.27 13.27 10.31
CA GLU A 41 -0.72 12.20 10.35
C GLU A 41 -1.66 12.29 11.55
N SER A 42 -1.31 13.04 12.60
CA SER A 42 -2.16 13.26 13.77
C SER A 42 -3.12 14.44 13.61
N ASN A 43 -2.86 15.35 12.65
CA ASN A 43 -3.63 16.57 12.47
C ASN A 43 -4.99 16.29 11.80
N PRO A 44 -6.13 16.43 12.49
CA PRO A 44 -7.44 16.11 11.95
C PRO A 44 -7.87 16.99 10.77
N TYR A 45 -7.22 18.14 10.54
CA TYR A 45 -7.45 18.97 9.36
C TYR A 45 -6.79 18.39 8.09
N GLN A 46 -5.85 17.46 8.23
CA GLN A 46 -5.20 16.73 7.14
C GLN A 46 -5.79 15.33 6.91
N GLN A 47 -6.73 14.94 7.77
CA GLN A 47 -7.43 13.66 7.69
C GLN A 47 -8.77 13.86 6.98
N TRP A 48 -9.05 13.00 6.01
CA TRP A 48 -10.28 13.02 5.25
C TRP A 48 -11.00 11.69 5.41
N ILE A 49 -12.33 11.71 5.40
CA ILE A 49 -13.18 10.53 5.35
C ILE A 49 -13.60 10.40 3.90
N ILE A 50 -13.35 9.24 3.28
CA ILE A 50 -13.83 8.95 1.93
C ILE A 50 -15.19 8.25 2.01
N ASP A 51 -16.23 8.92 1.52
CA ASP A 51 -17.57 8.37 1.43
C ASP A 51 -17.85 7.94 -0.02
N GLY A 52 -17.75 6.64 -0.28
CA GLY A 52 -17.97 6.02 -1.58
C GLY A 52 -19.43 5.66 -1.88
N THR A 53 -20.38 5.96 -0.99
CA THR A 53 -21.77 5.49 -1.12
C THR A 53 -22.46 5.94 -2.41
N TRP A 54 -22.11 7.13 -2.91
CA TRP A 54 -22.62 7.66 -4.18
C TRP A 54 -22.13 6.90 -5.41
N GLY A 55 -20.97 6.23 -5.34
CA GLY A 55 -20.33 5.53 -6.46
C GLY A 55 -21.14 4.39 -7.06
N ILE A 56 -22.10 3.85 -6.30
CA ILE A 56 -23.05 2.83 -6.78
C ILE A 56 -23.98 3.41 -7.86
N ARG A 57 -24.34 4.69 -7.75
CA ARG A 57 -25.37 5.35 -8.58
C ARG A 57 -24.82 6.43 -9.50
N VAL A 58 -23.70 7.04 -9.11
CA VAL A 58 -23.09 8.17 -9.80
C VAL A 58 -21.71 7.76 -10.27
N LYS A 59 -21.46 7.92 -11.56
CA LYS A 59 -20.18 7.68 -12.22
C LYS A 59 -19.86 8.87 -13.10
N ASP A 60 -18.58 9.13 -13.32
CA ASP A 60 -18.18 10.13 -14.31
C ASP A 60 -18.41 9.63 -15.75
N SER A 61 -18.12 10.50 -16.72
CA SER A 61 -18.25 10.20 -18.16
C SER A 61 -17.37 9.03 -18.64
N ALA A 62 -16.32 8.69 -17.89
CA ALA A 62 -15.40 7.59 -18.16
C ALA A 62 -15.79 6.31 -17.39
N GLY A 63 -16.86 6.34 -16.59
CA GLY A 63 -17.40 5.19 -15.88
C GLY A 63 -16.81 4.96 -14.48
N PHE A 64 -15.99 5.87 -13.96
CA PHE A 64 -15.41 5.74 -12.62
C PHE A 64 -16.42 6.13 -11.53
N PRO A 65 -16.53 5.37 -10.44
CA PRO A 65 -17.48 5.63 -9.36
C PRO A 65 -17.15 6.92 -8.60
N ALA A 66 -18.20 7.65 -8.24
CA ALA A 66 -18.11 8.86 -7.43
C ALA A 66 -17.82 8.57 -5.95
N PHE A 67 -17.12 9.49 -5.30
CA PHE A 67 -16.96 9.55 -3.84
C PHE A 67 -16.97 11.01 -3.37
N ALA A 68 -17.28 11.23 -2.09
CA ALA A 68 -17.07 12.50 -1.41
C ALA A 68 -15.83 12.41 -0.49
N LEU A 69 -15.11 13.52 -0.33
CA LEU A 69 -14.03 13.66 0.64
C LEU A 69 -14.47 14.60 1.74
N ILE A 70 -14.69 14.10 2.95
CA ILE A 70 -15.17 14.87 4.09
C ILE A 70 -14.02 15.12 5.05
N ASN A 71 -13.67 16.37 5.31
CA ASN A 71 -12.62 16.66 6.26
C ASN A 71 -13.02 16.24 7.69
N LYS A 72 -12.12 15.56 8.41
CA LYS A 72 -12.43 15.02 9.74
C LYS A 72 -12.62 16.12 10.78
N ALA A 73 -11.83 17.19 10.74
CA ALA A 73 -11.93 18.30 11.68
C ALA A 73 -13.16 19.18 11.41
N THR A 74 -13.34 19.61 10.17
CA THR A 74 -14.40 20.59 9.84
C THR A 74 -15.75 19.96 9.53
N ARG A 75 -15.78 18.65 9.24
CA ARG A 75 -16.97 17.91 8.75
C ARG A 75 -17.55 18.47 7.44
N GLN A 76 -16.77 19.25 6.71
CA GLN A 76 -17.14 19.79 5.41
C GLN A 76 -16.55 18.93 4.29
N ALA A 77 -17.30 18.76 3.19
CA ALA A 77 -16.84 18.05 2.01
C ALA A 77 -16.02 18.95 1.08
N LEU A 78 -15.03 18.36 0.43
CA LEU A 78 -14.26 18.97 -0.65
C LEU A 78 -15.19 19.28 -1.82
N ARG A 79 -15.26 20.56 -2.18
CA ARG A 79 -16.12 21.09 -3.23
C ARG A 79 -15.28 21.54 -4.42
N HIS A 80 -15.62 21.07 -5.61
CA HIS A 80 -15.01 21.55 -6.85
C HIS A 80 -15.69 22.83 -7.38
N GLY A 81 -14.93 23.57 -8.19
CA GLY A 81 -15.45 24.62 -9.06
C GLY A 81 -16.10 24.06 -10.33
N LYS A 82 -16.36 24.93 -11.30
CA LYS A 82 -16.84 24.56 -12.65
C LYS A 82 -15.81 24.85 -13.75
N GLU A 83 -14.94 25.83 -13.53
CA GLU A 83 -14.05 26.35 -14.58
C GLU A 83 -12.57 26.07 -14.29
N GLU A 84 -11.76 26.08 -15.35
CA GLU A 84 -10.29 25.98 -15.24
C GLU A 84 -9.78 27.13 -14.34
N LYS A 85 -8.86 26.81 -13.42
CA LYS A 85 -8.23 27.67 -12.41
C LYS A 85 -9.10 28.09 -11.23
N GLU A 86 -10.35 27.62 -11.13
CA GLU A 86 -11.11 27.84 -9.90
C GLU A 86 -10.51 27.05 -8.74
N LYS A 87 -10.42 27.70 -7.57
CA LYS A 87 -9.98 27.07 -6.33
C LYS A 87 -11.02 26.06 -5.84
N VAL A 88 -10.53 25.00 -5.22
CA VAL A 88 -11.39 24.09 -4.46
C VAL A 88 -11.60 24.61 -3.05
N HIS A 89 -12.76 24.29 -2.49
CA HIS A 89 -13.21 24.79 -1.20
C HIS A 89 -13.75 23.64 -0.36
N THR A 90 -14.17 23.94 0.88
CA THR A 90 -15.04 23.02 1.61
C THR A 90 -16.46 23.58 1.71
N CYS A 91 -17.45 22.70 1.83
CA CYS A 91 -18.83 23.10 2.11
C CYS A 91 -19.57 22.01 2.91
N PRO A 92 -20.73 22.32 3.53
CA PRO A 92 -21.50 21.33 4.27
C PRO A 92 -21.81 20.08 3.43
N TYR A 93 -21.67 18.90 4.05
CA TYR A 93 -21.96 17.61 3.43
C TYR A 93 -23.28 17.04 3.94
N SER A 94 -24.08 16.49 3.02
CA SER A 94 -25.26 15.69 3.34
C SER A 94 -25.18 14.39 2.56
N LYS A 95 -25.23 13.26 3.27
CA LYS A 95 -25.27 11.93 2.65
C LYS A 95 -26.64 11.59 2.06
N ASP A 96 -27.68 12.29 2.51
CA ASP A 96 -29.08 11.99 2.15
C ASP A 96 -29.55 12.77 0.92
N GLU A 97 -28.78 13.76 0.47
CA GLU A 97 -29.09 14.61 -0.67
C GLU A 97 -27.95 14.56 -1.69
N LEU A 98 -28.29 14.23 -2.94
CA LEU A 98 -27.31 14.21 -4.02
C LEU A 98 -26.83 15.64 -4.28
N ASN A 99 -25.53 15.85 -4.07
CA ASN A 99 -24.87 17.10 -4.41
C ASN A 99 -23.62 16.80 -5.25
N GLU A 100 -23.74 16.91 -6.57
CA GLU A 100 -22.65 16.57 -7.49
C GLU A 100 -21.41 17.45 -7.30
N VAL A 101 -21.54 18.68 -6.78
CA VAL A 101 -20.38 19.59 -6.65
C VAL A 101 -19.36 19.19 -5.57
N VAL A 102 -19.70 18.19 -4.75
CA VAL A 102 -18.80 17.59 -3.76
C VAL A 102 -18.38 16.16 -4.12
N LEU A 103 -18.81 15.69 -5.29
CA LEU A 103 -18.50 14.36 -5.78
C LEU A 103 -17.31 14.40 -6.72
N TRP A 104 -16.38 13.50 -6.45
CA TRP A 104 -15.14 13.33 -7.18
C TRP A 104 -15.02 11.90 -7.68
N THR A 105 -14.18 11.67 -8.69
CA THR A 105 -13.78 10.33 -9.13
C THR A 105 -12.27 10.21 -9.14
N GLN A 106 -11.79 8.96 -9.05
CA GLN A 106 -10.39 8.61 -9.25
C GLN A 106 -10.25 7.93 -10.61
N SER A 107 -9.29 8.37 -11.42
CA SER A 107 -9.00 7.71 -12.70
C SER A 107 -8.36 6.33 -12.52
N ASP A 108 -8.10 5.65 -13.64
CA ASP A 108 -7.07 4.61 -13.70
C ASP A 108 -5.71 5.12 -13.20
N ASP A 109 -4.83 4.18 -12.87
CA ASP A 109 -3.45 4.48 -12.52
C ASP A 109 -2.75 5.25 -13.66
N VAL A 110 -2.09 6.35 -13.31
CA VAL A 110 -1.34 7.21 -14.23
C VAL A 110 0.18 7.12 -14.00
N GLY A 111 0.62 6.10 -13.26
CA GLY A 111 1.99 5.76 -12.93
C GLY A 111 2.20 5.61 -11.41
N ASN A 112 2.96 4.59 -11.00
CA ASN A 112 3.47 4.40 -9.63
C ASN A 112 2.40 4.36 -8.51
N GLY A 113 1.18 3.94 -8.81
CA GLY A 113 0.09 3.93 -7.84
C GLY A 113 -0.62 5.29 -7.69
N TYR A 114 -0.31 6.28 -8.52
CA TYR A 114 -0.96 7.59 -8.49
C TYR A 114 -2.14 7.64 -9.47
N LYS A 115 -3.15 8.44 -9.14
CA LYS A 115 -4.38 8.62 -9.92
C LYS A 115 -4.73 10.10 -10.03
N CYS A 116 -5.53 10.49 -11.03
CA CYS A 116 -6.16 11.81 -11.06
C CYS A 116 -7.38 11.82 -10.14
N ILE A 117 -7.59 12.92 -9.41
CA ILE A 117 -8.85 13.21 -8.72
C ILE A 117 -9.61 14.22 -9.59
N ARG A 118 -10.85 13.91 -10.00
CA ARG A 118 -11.61 14.71 -10.99
C ARG A 118 -13.02 15.02 -10.49
N PRO A 119 -13.60 16.18 -10.82
CA PRO A 119 -15.03 16.40 -10.65
C PRO A 119 -15.85 15.29 -11.31
N VAL A 120 -16.90 14.81 -10.66
CA VAL A 120 -17.72 13.72 -11.22
C VAL A 120 -18.44 14.13 -12.51
N ASP A 121 -18.79 15.42 -12.62
CA ASP A 121 -19.57 15.99 -13.71
C ASP A 121 -18.68 16.52 -14.87
N ASN A 122 -17.37 16.60 -14.67
CA ASN A 122 -16.44 17.15 -15.65
C ASN A 122 -15.06 16.47 -15.59
N THR A 123 -14.84 15.52 -16.49
CA THR A 123 -13.58 14.78 -16.61
C THR A 123 -12.48 15.50 -17.39
N ASP A 124 -12.76 16.65 -18.00
CA ASP A 124 -11.77 17.45 -18.73
C ASP A 124 -10.87 18.24 -17.78
N LEU A 125 -11.33 18.42 -16.53
CA LEU A 125 -10.60 19.05 -15.43
C LEU A 125 -10.25 18.02 -14.35
N ASN A 126 -9.21 18.33 -13.58
CA ASN A 126 -8.75 17.51 -12.47
C ASN A 126 -8.18 18.40 -11.36
N LEU A 127 -8.05 17.84 -10.16
CA LEU A 127 -7.43 18.48 -9.01
C LEU A 127 -5.93 18.70 -9.28
N ASP A 128 -5.49 19.93 -9.11
CA ASP A 128 -4.14 20.38 -9.42
C ASP A 128 -3.59 21.20 -8.25
N ALA A 129 -2.38 20.89 -7.80
CA ALA A 129 -1.64 21.75 -6.90
C ALA A 129 -1.04 22.91 -7.69
N ASN A 130 -1.59 24.11 -7.49
CA ASN A 130 -1.33 25.28 -8.31
C ASN A 130 0.16 25.69 -8.23
N HIS A 131 0.83 25.73 -9.38
CA HIS A 131 2.28 25.95 -9.50
C HIS A 131 3.15 24.96 -8.69
N GLY A 132 2.59 23.79 -8.38
CA GLY A 132 3.24 22.75 -7.60
C GLY A 132 4.29 21.94 -8.36
N ASP A 133 4.43 22.14 -9.67
CA ASP A 133 5.47 21.52 -10.48
C ASP A 133 6.84 22.20 -10.24
N PRO A 134 7.96 21.47 -10.41
CA PRO A 134 9.30 22.00 -10.18
C PRO A 134 9.66 23.24 -11.00
N GLU A 135 9.08 23.39 -12.20
CA GLU A 135 9.38 24.53 -13.08
C GLU A 135 8.69 25.83 -12.64
N SER A 136 7.60 25.72 -11.87
CA SER A 136 6.76 26.85 -11.45
C SER A 136 6.92 27.25 -9.98
N GLY A 137 7.66 26.47 -9.18
CA GLY A 137 7.96 26.79 -7.78
C GLY A 137 7.95 25.57 -6.85
N GLY A 138 7.30 24.49 -7.26
CA GLY A 138 7.15 23.28 -6.44
C GLY A 138 6.09 23.43 -5.34
N ILE A 139 5.85 22.34 -4.63
CA ILE A 139 4.93 22.33 -3.48
C ILE A 139 5.55 23.06 -2.29
N GLN A 140 4.78 23.97 -1.69
CA GLN A 140 5.13 24.72 -0.50
C GLN A 140 3.96 24.74 0.50
N ASP A 141 4.24 25.13 1.75
CA ASP A 141 3.19 25.26 2.76
C ASP A 141 2.18 26.33 2.33
N GLY A 142 0.90 25.94 2.26
CA GLY A 142 -0.17 26.78 1.76
C GLY A 142 -0.37 26.77 0.24
N THR A 143 0.26 25.86 -0.52
CA THR A 143 -0.03 25.70 -1.96
C THR A 143 -1.52 25.47 -2.18
N ASP A 144 -2.15 26.34 -2.97
CA ASP A 144 -3.57 26.26 -3.30
C ASP A 144 -3.88 25.07 -4.22
N LEU A 145 -5.09 24.53 -4.10
CA LEU A 145 -5.62 23.53 -5.01
C LEU A 145 -6.64 24.14 -5.95
N ILE A 146 -6.51 23.85 -7.24
CA ILE A 146 -7.38 24.36 -8.30
C ILE A 146 -7.89 23.23 -9.20
N LEU A 147 -8.89 23.52 -10.02
CA LEU A 147 -9.20 22.70 -11.17
C LEU A 147 -8.32 23.08 -12.36
N PHE A 148 -7.69 22.11 -13.00
CA PHE A 148 -6.93 22.37 -14.22
C PHE A 148 -7.08 21.24 -15.23
N LYS A 149 -6.83 21.56 -16.50
CA LYS A 149 -6.80 20.53 -17.56
C LYS A 149 -5.66 19.56 -17.30
N TRP A 150 -5.88 18.29 -17.65
CA TRP A 150 -4.86 17.27 -17.51
C TRP A 150 -3.63 17.58 -18.38
N LYS A 151 -2.47 17.69 -17.71
CA LYS A 151 -1.15 17.99 -18.26
C LYS A 151 -0.16 16.86 -18.03
N LYS A 152 -0.54 15.82 -17.28
CA LYS A 152 0.32 14.67 -16.91
C LYS A 152 1.51 15.05 -16.04
N GLN A 153 1.40 16.14 -15.29
CA GLN A 153 2.43 16.62 -14.38
C GLN A 153 2.25 16.05 -12.98
N GLU A 154 3.32 16.05 -12.18
CA GLU A 154 3.38 15.44 -10.85
C GLU A 154 2.43 16.11 -9.84
N ASN A 155 2.14 17.40 -10.04
CA ASN A 155 1.22 18.20 -9.22
C ASN A 155 -0.27 17.88 -9.46
N GLN A 156 -0.58 16.96 -10.39
CA GLN A 156 -1.93 16.52 -10.76
C GLN A 156 -2.20 15.05 -10.43
N LYS A 157 -1.22 14.38 -9.82
CA LYS A 157 -1.22 12.96 -9.55
C LYS A 157 -1.28 12.74 -8.06
N TRP A 158 -2.27 11.98 -7.61
CA TRP A 158 -2.66 11.91 -6.20
C TRP A 158 -2.66 10.48 -5.69
N LYS A 159 -2.29 10.33 -4.42
CA LYS A 159 -2.54 9.12 -3.64
C LYS A 159 -3.52 9.44 -2.53
N ILE A 160 -4.50 8.57 -2.35
CA ILE A 160 -5.43 8.57 -1.23
C ILE A 160 -5.12 7.28 -0.48
N LEU A 161 -4.56 7.38 0.72
CA LEU A 161 -4.13 6.23 1.50
C LEU A 161 -4.75 6.24 2.89
N PRO A 162 -5.09 5.07 3.47
CA PRO A 162 -5.50 4.98 4.85
C PRO A 162 -4.45 5.61 5.78
N ILE A 163 -4.86 6.27 6.86
CA ILE A 163 -3.87 6.80 7.84
C ILE A 163 -3.13 5.67 8.56
N SER A 164 -3.71 4.48 8.65
CA SER A 164 -3.00 3.27 9.11
C SER A 164 -1.89 2.79 8.16
N PHE A 165 -1.74 3.41 6.98
CA PHE A 165 -0.71 3.08 6.01
C PHE A 165 0.60 3.82 6.32
N ASN A 166 1.58 3.12 6.88
CA ASN A 166 2.93 3.63 7.15
C ASN A 166 3.91 3.21 6.02
N PRO A 167 4.38 4.14 5.16
CA PRO A 167 5.26 3.80 4.04
C PRO A 167 6.70 3.43 4.46
N ILE A 168 7.13 3.81 5.68
CA ILE A 168 8.54 3.76 6.11
C ILE A 168 9.01 2.32 6.39
N SER A 169 8.10 1.37 6.65
CA SER A 169 8.47 -0.04 6.88
C SER A 169 8.94 -0.80 5.63
N GLN A 170 8.88 -0.20 4.43
CA GLN A 170 9.35 -0.85 3.20
C GLN A 170 10.71 -0.34 2.69
N VAL A 171 11.21 0.82 3.12
CA VAL A 171 12.48 1.38 2.62
C VAL A 171 13.71 0.73 3.28
N GLN A 172 13.58 0.16 4.49
CA GLN A 172 14.70 -0.47 5.20
C GLN A 172 14.99 -1.94 4.81
N LYS A 173 14.22 -2.56 3.90
CA LYS A 173 14.46 -3.96 3.48
C LYS A 173 15.20 -4.12 2.14
N TYR A 174 15.54 -3.02 1.45
CA TYR A 174 16.21 -3.08 0.14
C TYR A 174 17.73 -2.84 0.16
N GLU A 175 18.35 -2.57 1.31
CA GLU A 175 19.80 -2.28 1.40
C GLU A 175 20.63 -3.34 2.15
N ALA A 176 20.08 -4.52 2.46
CA ALA A 176 20.85 -5.60 3.05
C ALA A 176 20.55 -6.93 2.37
N GLU A 177 21.27 -7.24 1.30
CA GLU A 177 21.98 -8.52 1.06
C GLU A 177 22.72 -8.49 -0.30
N ASP A 178 23.97 -8.94 -0.26
CA ASP A 178 25.08 -8.74 -1.22
C ASP A 178 24.82 -9.12 -2.70
N THR A 179 25.31 -8.28 -3.61
CA THR A 179 25.95 -8.78 -4.85
C THR A 179 27.44 -8.42 -4.84
N PRO A 180 28.37 -9.39 -4.93
CA PRO A 180 29.78 -9.08 -5.11
C PRO A 180 30.02 -8.69 -6.57
N TYR A 181 30.96 -7.76 -6.76
CA TYR A 181 31.41 -7.12 -8.02
C TYR A 181 30.71 -5.81 -8.38
N GLY A 182 31.48 -4.73 -8.18
CA GLY A 182 31.06 -3.35 -8.31
C GLY A 182 30.70 -2.89 -9.72
N GLY A 183 29.76 -1.95 -9.75
CA GLY A 183 29.47 -1.07 -10.87
C GLY A 183 29.15 0.32 -10.34
N VAL A 184 30.00 1.29 -10.64
CA VAL A 184 29.82 2.71 -10.29
C VAL A 184 28.57 3.25 -11.02
N PRO A 185 27.61 3.92 -10.35
CA PRO A 185 26.55 4.65 -11.04
C PRO A 185 27.14 5.85 -11.79
N LYS A 186 27.01 5.84 -13.12
CA LYS A 186 27.27 7.01 -13.97
C LYS A 186 26.20 8.07 -13.70
N TYR A 187 26.57 9.15 -13.03
CA TYR A 187 25.85 10.43 -13.15
C TYR A 187 26.25 11.09 -14.47
N GLY A 188 25.31 11.11 -15.43
CA GLY A 188 25.42 11.88 -16.66
C GLY A 188 24.34 12.94 -16.69
N GLY A 189 24.74 14.21 -16.77
CA GLY A 189 23.79 15.31 -16.97
C GLY A 189 24.29 16.66 -16.47
N VAL A 190 25.40 17.13 -17.03
CA VAL A 190 25.92 18.49 -16.82
C VAL A 190 24.94 19.50 -17.41
N SER A 191 24.47 20.46 -16.61
CA SER A 191 23.87 21.70 -17.11
C SER A 191 24.85 22.84 -16.92
N SER A 192 25.21 23.46 -18.05
CA SER A 192 26.06 24.62 -18.19
C SER A 192 25.45 25.87 -17.54
N TYR A 193 26.27 26.65 -16.85
CA TYR A 193 26.06 28.10 -16.73
C TYR A 193 27.42 28.82 -16.75
N GLU A 194 27.67 29.53 -17.85
CA GLU A 194 28.56 30.69 -17.90
C GLU A 194 27.85 31.86 -17.20
N GLY A 195 28.53 32.56 -16.28
CA GLY A 195 27.93 33.75 -15.65
C GLY A 195 28.60 34.31 -14.39
N ALA A 196 29.88 34.64 -14.49
CA ALA A 196 30.55 35.84 -13.92
C ALA A 196 30.46 36.26 -12.41
N GLN A 197 31.67 36.47 -11.86
CA GLN A 197 32.18 37.53 -10.96
C GLN A 197 32.34 37.33 -9.42
N TYR A 198 33.64 37.25 -9.06
CA TYR A 198 34.44 37.87 -7.97
C TYR A 198 33.89 38.05 -6.54
N GLY A 199 34.73 37.67 -5.56
CA GLY A 199 34.67 38.18 -4.18
C GLY A 199 35.59 37.46 -3.19
N GLU A 200 36.88 37.86 -3.21
CA GLU A 200 37.92 37.96 -2.17
C GLU A 200 37.88 37.18 -0.83
N ASP A 201 39.10 36.78 -0.42
CA ASP A 201 39.66 36.87 0.95
C ASP A 201 39.55 35.69 1.96
N VAL A 202 40.63 34.90 2.08
CA VAL A 202 41.63 34.95 3.19
C VAL A 202 42.34 33.59 3.47
N GLN A 203 43.66 33.61 3.23
CA GLN A 203 44.82 33.08 3.98
C GLN A 203 44.86 31.65 4.59
N SER A 204 45.71 30.84 3.94
CA SER A 204 46.71 29.86 4.43
C SER A 204 47.01 29.76 5.94
N TYR A 205 47.07 28.52 6.45
CA TYR A 205 48.24 28.02 7.21
C TYR A 205 48.54 26.57 6.84
N GLY A 206 49.83 26.25 6.71
CA GLY A 206 50.33 24.98 6.21
C GLY A 206 50.88 24.03 7.26
N GLY A 207 51.51 22.98 6.73
CA GLY A 207 52.35 22.06 7.51
C GLY A 207 52.08 20.59 7.18
N ALA A 208 52.99 19.99 6.41
CA ALA A 208 53.61 18.67 6.65
C ALA A 208 53.68 17.75 5.41
N SER A 209 54.87 17.78 4.80
CA SER A 209 55.71 16.66 4.33
C SER A 209 55.10 15.40 3.70
N HIS A 210 55.54 15.17 2.46
CA HIS A 210 55.38 13.98 1.61
C HIS A 210 56.08 12.72 2.16
N GLY A 211 55.54 11.56 1.80
CA GLY A 211 56.24 10.27 1.69
C GLY A 211 55.41 9.33 0.81
N LYS A 212 55.59 9.36 -0.52
CA LYS A 212 56.35 8.39 -1.33
C LYS A 212 55.82 6.95 -1.26
N ASP A 213 55.00 6.59 -2.23
CA ASP A 213 55.27 5.53 -3.24
C ASP A 213 53.96 5.14 -3.93
N VAL A 214 53.68 5.77 -5.08
CA VAL A 214 52.61 5.39 -6.01
C VAL A 214 53.26 4.95 -7.31
N PRO A 215 53.16 3.68 -7.71
CA PRO A 215 53.34 3.29 -9.10
C PRO A 215 52.01 3.38 -9.83
N SER A 216 51.92 4.38 -10.71
CA SER A 216 50.96 4.44 -11.81
C SER A 216 51.36 3.45 -12.89
N TYR A 217 50.44 2.60 -13.36
CA TYR A 217 50.51 2.00 -14.68
C TYR A 217 49.15 1.98 -15.34
N GLY A 218 49.06 2.72 -16.45
CA GLY A 218 47.99 2.62 -17.43
C GLY A 218 48.23 1.48 -18.42
N SER A 219 47.11 1.02 -18.97
CA SER A 219 46.96 0.33 -20.26
C SER A 219 47.60 -1.06 -20.43
N ALA A 220 46.76 -2.12 -20.57
CA ALA A 220 46.57 -2.96 -21.77
C ALA A 220 45.75 -4.26 -21.42
N PRO A 221 45.46 -5.21 -22.33
CA PRO A 221 44.10 -5.64 -22.68
C PRO A 221 43.80 -7.14 -22.37
N TYR A 222 42.59 -7.58 -22.73
CA TYR A 222 42.03 -8.94 -22.79
C TYR A 222 42.96 -10.17 -22.65
N GLY A 223 42.52 -11.15 -21.84
CA GLY A 223 42.98 -12.53 -21.90
C GLY A 223 42.26 -13.45 -20.90
N GLU A 224 41.58 -14.48 -21.42
CA GLU A 224 41.11 -15.65 -20.68
C GLU A 224 42.29 -16.36 -19.98
N GLY A 225 42.00 -17.01 -18.85
CA GLY A 225 42.85 -18.08 -18.31
C GLY A 225 42.93 -18.08 -16.79
N VAL A 226 42.18 -18.97 -16.15
CA VAL A 226 42.42 -19.36 -14.76
C VAL A 226 43.70 -20.21 -14.72
N PRO A 227 44.59 -19.97 -13.74
CA PRO A 227 45.16 -21.11 -13.03
C PRO A 227 44.97 -20.97 -11.52
N ASN A 228 44.25 -21.93 -10.97
CA ASN A 228 44.32 -22.35 -9.58
C ASN A 228 45.69 -23.02 -9.34
N TYR A 229 46.30 -22.82 -8.16
CA TYR A 229 46.74 -23.89 -7.24
C TYR A 229 47.55 -23.31 -6.06
N GLU A 230 47.00 -23.57 -4.86
CA GLU A 230 47.65 -24.07 -3.64
C GLU A 230 48.97 -23.47 -3.11
N GLY A 231 48.95 -23.08 -1.83
CA GLY A 231 50.07 -23.41 -0.94
C GLY A 231 50.39 -22.45 0.21
N ALA A 232 49.92 -22.82 1.43
CA ALA A 232 50.52 -22.59 2.75
C ALA A 232 50.49 -21.19 3.38
N PRO A 233 50.84 -21.04 4.68
CA PRO A 233 50.32 -21.70 5.87
C PRO A 233 49.76 -20.68 6.90
N TYR A 234 48.83 -21.09 7.75
CA TYR A 234 48.35 -20.26 8.86
C TYR A 234 49.39 -20.26 9.99
N ALA A 235 50.00 -19.10 10.25
CA ALA A 235 50.82 -18.86 11.44
C ALA A 235 50.12 -17.84 12.35
N GLU A 236 49.92 -18.31 13.58
CA GLU A 236 49.73 -17.67 14.89
C GLU A 236 49.54 -16.14 15.01
N GLY A 237 48.57 -15.78 15.86
CA GLY A 237 48.59 -14.49 16.56
C GLY A 237 47.24 -13.94 17.04
N VAL A 238 46.38 -14.73 17.69
CA VAL A 238 45.17 -14.21 18.36
C VAL A 238 45.40 -14.15 19.88
N PRO A 239 45.28 -12.99 20.53
CA PRO A 239 45.18 -12.90 21.98
C PRO A 239 43.80 -13.39 22.45
N ASN A 240 43.85 -14.41 23.30
CA ASN A 240 42.76 -14.98 24.07
C ASN A 240 42.27 -14.00 25.15
N TYR A 241 40.96 -13.88 25.35
CA TYR A 241 40.36 -13.64 26.66
C TYR A 241 39.13 -14.53 26.84
N GLU A 242 39.32 -15.59 27.61
CA GLU A 242 38.30 -16.40 28.25
C GLU A 242 37.52 -15.58 29.29
N GLY A 243 36.23 -15.88 29.45
CA GLY A 243 35.47 -15.44 30.61
C GLY A 243 33.96 -15.36 30.39
N ALA A 244 33.29 -16.50 30.20
CA ALA A 244 31.85 -16.62 30.40
C ALA A 244 31.50 -16.46 31.91
N PRO A 245 30.24 -16.18 32.29
CA PRO A 245 29.26 -17.27 32.29
C PRO A 245 27.84 -16.92 31.85
N TYR A 246 27.18 -17.96 31.35
CA TYR A 246 25.75 -18.13 31.22
C TYR A 246 25.02 -18.02 32.56
N GLY A 247 23.77 -17.54 32.53
CA GLY A 247 22.82 -17.67 33.62
C GLY A 247 21.44 -18.09 33.09
N GLU A 248 21.02 -19.30 33.45
CA GLU A 248 19.67 -19.83 33.24
C GLU A 248 18.63 -19.17 34.17
N ARG A 249 17.42 -19.01 33.60
CA ARG A 249 16.05 -19.01 34.17
C ARG A 249 15.86 -19.05 35.69
N THR A 250 15.06 -18.11 36.23
CA THR A 250 14.09 -18.40 37.30
C THR A 250 12.86 -17.48 37.23
N ASP A 251 11.68 -18.09 37.22
CA ASP A 251 10.40 -17.49 37.59
C ASP A 251 10.43 -16.91 39.01
N LYS A 252 10.00 -15.65 39.18
CA LYS A 252 9.54 -15.13 40.49
C LYS A 252 8.38 -14.16 40.32
N VAL A 253 7.21 -14.67 40.65
CA VAL A 253 6.04 -13.92 41.10
C VAL A 253 6.45 -13.11 42.33
N THR A 254 6.20 -11.80 42.31
CA THR A 254 6.11 -10.99 43.53
C THR A 254 4.88 -10.09 43.44
N ASN A 255 3.88 -10.44 44.24
CA ASN A 255 2.75 -9.58 44.59
C ASN A 255 3.28 -8.32 45.28
N TYR A 256 2.87 -7.15 44.80
CA TYR A 256 2.88 -5.92 45.57
C TYR A 256 1.45 -5.35 45.57
N GLU A 257 0.82 -5.39 46.74
CA GLU A 257 -0.45 -4.73 47.03
C GLU A 257 -0.20 -3.32 47.58
N GLY A 258 -0.96 -2.35 47.05
CA GLY A 258 -1.32 -1.09 47.71
C GLY A 258 -1.01 0.19 46.91
N PRO A 259 -1.73 1.30 47.12
CA PRO A 259 -3.16 1.47 47.36
C PRO A 259 -3.87 2.18 46.19
N ALA A 260 -5.19 2.06 46.17
CA ALA A 260 -6.10 2.58 45.15
C ALA A 260 -5.98 4.09 44.90
N TYR A 261 -5.74 4.46 43.65
CA TYR A 261 -6.21 5.71 43.06
C TYR A 261 -7.19 5.36 41.96
N ALA A 262 -8.45 5.75 42.15
CA ALA A 262 -9.52 5.53 41.18
C ALA A 262 -9.26 6.39 39.95
N VAL A 263 -8.70 5.77 38.90
CA VAL A 263 -8.77 6.31 37.54
C VAL A 263 -10.01 5.69 36.93
N HIS A 264 -11.04 6.49 36.68
CA HIS A 264 -12.11 6.12 35.76
C HIS A 264 -11.51 6.00 34.37
N THR A 265 -10.96 4.83 34.06
CA THR A 265 -10.75 4.40 32.69
C THR A 265 -12.13 4.07 32.13
N HIS A 266 -12.68 4.95 31.30
CA HIS A 266 -13.66 4.52 30.31
C HIS A 266 -12.93 3.54 29.38
N HIS A 267 -13.00 2.25 29.72
CA HIS A 267 -12.81 1.19 28.75
C HIS A 267 -13.94 1.32 27.73
N HIS A 268 -13.68 2.06 26.64
CA HIS A 268 -14.36 1.75 25.40
C HIS A 268 -13.88 0.35 25.01
N HIS A 269 -14.69 -0.64 25.35
CA HIS A 269 -14.76 -1.88 24.60
C HIS A 269 -14.90 -1.48 23.13
N HIS A 270 -13.80 -1.53 22.38
CA HIS A 270 -13.92 -1.77 20.95
C HIS A 270 -14.49 -3.18 20.85
N ASP A 271 -15.81 -3.27 20.63
CA ASP A 271 -16.47 -4.50 20.26
C ASP A 271 -15.84 -4.98 18.95
N PHE A 272 -14.85 -5.88 19.09
CA PHE A 272 -14.39 -6.72 18.00
C PHE A 272 -15.60 -7.49 17.47
N PRO A 273 -15.77 -7.67 16.15
CA PRO A 273 -16.77 -8.61 15.67
C PRO A 273 -16.36 -10.01 16.15
N GLN A 274 -17.03 -10.49 17.19
CA GLN A 274 -16.97 -11.89 17.65
C GLN A 274 -17.81 -12.82 16.76
N HIS A 275 -18.42 -12.28 15.70
CA HIS A 275 -19.26 -13.05 14.80
C HIS A 275 -18.40 -13.71 13.72
N ILE A 276 -18.41 -15.04 13.72
CA ILE A 276 -17.88 -15.84 12.63
C ILE A 276 -18.91 -15.76 11.49
N PRO A 277 -18.55 -15.25 10.31
CA PRO A 277 -19.52 -15.10 9.23
C PRO A 277 -20.03 -16.46 8.76
N GLU A 278 -21.30 -16.50 8.33
CA GLU A 278 -21.88 -17.69 7.75
C GLU A 278 -21.27 -17.97 6.37
N GLY A 279 -20.88 -19.21 6.13
CA GLY A 279 -20.25 -19.61 4.87
C GLY A 279 -19.69 -21.01 4.89
N GLN A 280 -19.18 -21.46 3.74
CA GLN A 280 -18.58 -22.78 3.61
C GLN A 280 -17.12 -22.75 4.08
N SER A 281 -16.76 -23.65 5.01
CA SER A 281 -15.36 -23.85 5.39
C SER A 281 -14.61 -24.58 4.27
N VAL A 282 -13.48 -24.04 3.83
CA VAL A 282 -12.65 -24.58 2.75
C VAL A 282 -11.15 -24.47 3.06
N ARG A 283 -10.33 -25.31 2.43
CA ARG A 283 -8.90 -25.07 2.21
C ARG A 283 -8.63 -24.84 0.73
N ILE A 284 -7.62 -24.06 0.40
CA ILE A 284 -7.40 -23.58 -0.97
C ILE A 284 -6.00 -23.98 -1.43
N TYR A 285 -5.88 -24.57 -2.61
CA TYR A 285 -4.59 -25.00 -3.19
C TYR A 285 -4.55 -24.74 -4.70
N CYS A 286 -3.35 -24.65 -5.27
CA CYS A 286 -3.16 -24.46 -6.72
C CYS A 286 -2.82 -25.75 -7.47
N GLU A 287 -3.06 -25.78 -8.80
CA GLU A 287 -2.77 -26.96 -9.65
C GLU A 287 -1.29 -27.33 -9.63
N GLN A 288 -0.39 -26.37 -9.41
CA GLN A 288 1.05 -26.65 -9.39
C GLN A 288 1.44 -27.57 -8.22
N SER A 289 0.83 -27.39 -7.05
CA SER A 289 1.18 -28.16 -5.86
C SER A 289 -0.05 -28.38 -4.95
N PRO A 290 -0.77 -29.49 -5.13
CA PRO A 290 -1.94 -29.83 -4.30
C PRO A 290 -1.63 -30.13 -2.83
N GLU A 291 -0.35 -30.27 -2.48
CA GLU A 291 0.12 -30.52 -1.11
C GLU A 291 0.34 -29.22 -0.32
N TYR A 292 0.18 -28.05 -0.95
CA TYR A 292 0.38 -26.75 -0.32
C TYR A 292 -0.90 -25.94 -0.32
N PHE A 293 -1.24 -25.37 0.83
CA PHE A 293 -2.50 -24.69 1.07
C PHE A 293 -2.28 -23.23 1.41
N LEU A 294 -3.27 -22.40 1.07
CA LEU A 294 -3.34 -21.00 1.42
C LEU A 294 -3.45 -20.85 2.94
N THR A 295 -2.49 -20.17 3.53
CA THR A 295 -2.27 -20.15 4.98
C THR A 295 -2.00 -18.74 5.46
N VAL A 296 -2.56 -18.38 6.61
CA VAL A 296 -2.18 -17.16 7.32
C VAL A 296 -1.01 -17.47 8.26
N ARG A 297 0.19 -16.98 7.93
CA ARG A 297 1.40 -17.17 8.76
C ARG A 297 2.10 -15.83 8.96
N ASP A 298 2.36 -15.49 10.22
CA ASP A 298 3.00 -14.22 10.61
C ASP A 298 2.30 -12.96 10.09
N GLY A 299 0.97 -13.01 9.97
CA GLY A 299 0.14 -11.90 9.46
C GLY A 299 0.09 -11.79 7.94
N GLU A 300 0.82 -12.65 7.22
CA GLU A 300 0.88 -12.70 5.77
C GLU A 300 0.07 -13.87 5.21
N VAL A 301 -0.30 -13.79 3.94
CA VAL A 301 -0.92 -14.89 3.21
C VAL A 301 0.14 -15.58 2.35
N VAL A 302 0.36 -16.86 2.60
CA VAL A 302 1.38 -17.68 1.94
C VAL A 302 0.86 -19.07 1.60
N LEU A 303 1.63 -19.85 0.84
CA LEU A 303 1.42 -21.29 0.71
C LEU A 303 2.32 -22.07 1.68
N THR A 304 1.75 -23.01 2.44
CA THR A 304 2.51 -23.89 3.35
C THR A 304 2.13 -25.36 3.11
N PRO A 305 2.96 -26.34 3.51
CA PRO A 305 2.60 -27.75 3.46
C PRO A 305 1.27 -28.01 4.18
N GLY A 306 0.46 -28.88 3.59
CA GLY A 306 -0.89 -29.17 4.04
C GLY A 306 -0.92 -29.86 5.40
N ASP A 307 -1.65 -29.24 6.32
CA ASP A 307 -2.04 -29.82 7.59
C ASP A 307 -3.56 -29.63 7.72
N ALA A 308 -4.30 -30.74 7.85
CA ALA A 308 -5.76 -30.68 7.93
C ALA A 308 -6.23 -30.09 9.26
N ASP A 309 -5.43 -30.22 10.32
CA ASP A 309 -5.76 -29.76 11.67
C ASP A 309 -5.34 -28.30 11.89
N ASP A 310 -4.52 -27.73 11.00
CA ASP A 310 -4.06 -26.35 11.06
C ASP A 310 -5.16 -25.36 10.60
N VAL A 311 -5.79 -24.72 11.59
CA VAL A 311 -6.85 -23.72 11.41
C VAL A 311 -6.38 -22.50 10.59
N SER A 312 -5.08 -22.22 10.53
CA SER A 312 -4.55 -21.13 9.71
C SER A 312 -4.65 -21.40 8.20
N GLN A 313 -4.88 -22.66 7.80
CA GLN A 313 -5.13 -23.10 6.42
C GLN A 313 -6.63 -23.14 6.08
N HIS A 314 -7.50 -22.80 7.03
CA HIS A 314 -8.95 -22.87 6.87
C HIS A 314 -9.55 -21.49 6.63
N TRP A 315 -10.41 -21.42 5.61
CA TRP A 315 -11.07 -20.19 5.18
C TRP A 315 -12.58 -20.40 5.12
N ILE A 316 -13.34 -19.37 5.43
CA ILE A 316 -14.79 -19.32 5.26
C ILE A 316 -15.06 -18.60 3.94
N LYS A 317 -15.67 -19.30 3.00
CA LYS A 317 -16.19 -18.71 1.77
C LYS A 317 -17.58 -18.16 2.04
N VAL A 318 -17.70 -16.84 2.05
CA VAL A 318 -18.94 -16.11 2.29
C VAL A 318 -19.55 -15.69 0.96
N ASP A 319 -20.65 -16.34 0.57
CA ASP A 319 -21.28 -16.18 -0.74
C ASP A 319 -22.38 -15.11 -0.80
N GLU A 320 -22.73 -14.49 0.33
CA GLU A 320 -23.87 -13.57 0.42
C GLU A 320 -23.78 -12.38 -0.56
N TRP A 321 -22.55 -11.88 -0.77
CA TRP A 321 -22.27 -10.81 -1.72
C TRP A 321 -22.63 -11.18 -3.17
N GLY A 322 -22.58 -12.46 -3.53
CA GLY A 322 -22.89 -12.97 -4.86
C GLY A 322 -24.33 -12.78 -5.31
N ASN A 323 -25.24 -12.51 -4.36
CA ASN A 323 -26.63 -12.16 -4.67
C ASN A 323 -26.77 -10.73 -5.21
N LYS A 324 -25.82 -9.85 -4.89
CA LYS A 324 -25.85 -8.42 -5.22
C LYS A 324 -24.78 -8.03 -6.23
N ILE A 325 -23.63 -8.69 -6.19
CA ILE A 325 -22.42 -8.29 -6.91
C ILE A 325 -21.98 -9.44 -7.81
N ARG A 326 -21.66 -9.08 -9.05
CA ARG A 326 -21.10 -9.98 -10.07
C ARG A 326 -19.92 -9.28 -10.73
N ASP A 327 -18.96 -10.06 -11.20
CA ASP A 327 -17.92 -9.51 -12.07
C ASP A 327 -18.44 -9.15 -13.47
N GLU A 328 -17.56 -8.60 -14.30
CA GLU A 328 -17.83 -8.19 -15.69
C GLU A 328 -18.47 -9.31 -16.56
N VAL A 329 -18.17 -10.58 -16.27
CA VAL A 329 -18.69 -11.73 -17.02
C VAL A 329 -19.98 -12.29 -16.39
N GLY A 330 -20.32 -11.88 -15.18
CA GLY A 330 -21.53 -12.27 -14.46
C GLY A 330 -21.33 -13.32 -13.36
N PHE A 331 -20.08 -13.68 -13.03
CA PHE A 331 -19.81 -14.61 -11.93
C PHE A 331 -20.07 -13.94 -10.57
N PRO A 332 -20.74 -14.62 -9.63
CA PRO A 332 -21.08 -14.06 -8.34
C PRO A 332 -19.84 -13.80 -7.49
N ALA A 333 -19.84 -12.67 -6.78
CA ALA A 333 -18.82 -12.32 -5.80
C ALA A 333 -18.89 -13.20 -4.54
N PHE A 334 -17.76 -13.39 -3.87
CA PHE A 334 -17.65 -13.95 -2.53
C PHE A 334 -16.48 -13.31 -1.78
N ALA A 335 -16.46 -13.44 -0.45
CA ALA A 335 -15.30 -13.15 0.38
C ALA A 335 -14.66 -14.44 0.90
N LEU A 336 -13.35 -14.39 1.19
CA LEU A 336 -12.63 -15.46 1.86
C LEU A 336 -12.12 -14.97 3.21
N VAL A 337 -12.68 -15.48 4.30
CA VAL A 337 -12.35 -15.03 5.66
C VAL A 337 -11.55 -16.11 6.39
N SER A 338 -10.36 -15.79 6.88
CA SER A 338 -9.52 -16.73 7.63
C SER A 338 -10.19 -17.15 8.92
N LYS A 339 -10.29 -18.46 9.21
CA LYS A 339 -10.83 -18.95 10.49
C LYS A 339 -9.92 -18.64 11.68
N ALA A 340 -8.61 -18.54 11.45
CA ALA A 340 -7.64 -18.26 12.50
C ALA A 340 -7.66 -16.80 12.95
N THR A 341 -7.97 -15.86 12.05
CA THR A 341 -7.83 -14.41 12.32
C THR A 341 -9.11 -13.60 12.12
N LEU A 342 -10.14 -14.19 11.50
CA LEU A 342 -11.38 -13.51 11.07
C LEU A 342 -11.14 -12.31 10.13
N LYS A 343 -9.96 -12.25 9.49
CA LYS A 343 -9.64 -11.27 8.45
C LYS A 343 -9.96 -11.85 7.08
N ALA A 344 -10.47 -11.00 6.18
CA ALA A 344 -10.72 -11.35 4.81
C ALA A 344 -9.46 -11.23 3.94
N LEU A 345 -9.36 -12.09 2.95
CA LEU A 345 -8.39 -12.02 1.87
C LEU A 345 -8.64 -10.76 1.04
N LYS A 346 -7.65 -9.88 0.96
CA LYS A 346 -7.71 -8.61 0.25
C LYS A 346 -6.82 -8.62 -0.98
N HIS A 347 -7.37 -8.19 -2.11
CA HIS A 347 -6.62 -8.03 -3.34
C HIS A 347 -5.99 -6.64 -3.46
N GLY A 348 -4.85 -6.56 -4.16
CA GLY A 348 -4.32 -5.30 -4.67
C GLY A 348 -5.09 -4.78 -5.88
N SER A 349 -4.47 -3.88 -6.64
CA SER A 349 -5.06 -3.21 -7.81
C SER A 349 -4.31 -3.45 -9.12
N GLN A 350 -3.04 -3.84 -9.06
CA GLN A 350 -2.16 -4.00 -10.21
C GLN A 350 -1.39 -5.33 -10.18
N GLU A 351 -0.71 -5.67 -11.27
CA GLU A 351 0.20 -6.81 -11.29
C GLU A 351 1.29 -6.66 -10.24
N TRP A 352 1.71 -7.79 -9.66
CA TRP A 352 2.71 -7.92 -8.60
C TRP A 352 2.29 -7.42 -7.22
N ASP A 353 1.11 -6.82 -7.07
CA ASP A 353 0.59 -6.52 -5.74
C ASP A 353 0.41 -7.82 -4.96
N ARG A 354 0.85 -7.81 -3.71
CA ARG A 354 0.64 -8.91 -2.78
C ARG A 354 -0.83 -9.05 -2.43
N VAL A 355 -1.24 -10.28 -2.17
CA VAL A 355 -2.52 -10.56 -1.52
C VAL A 355 -2.35 -10.40 -0.01
N GLU A 356 -3.23 -9.62 0.60
CA GLU A 356 -3.11 -9.20 2.01
C GLU A 356 -4.33 -9.66 2.83
N LEU A 357 -4.36 -9.28 4.11
CA LEU A 357 -5.48 -9.48 5.02
C LEU A 357 -6.06 -8.14 5.46
N SER A 358 -7.39 -8.03 5.42
CA SER A 358 -8.14 -6.88 5.95
C SER A 358 -9.24 -7.33 6.91
N TYR A 359 -9.78 -6.42 7.72
CA TYR A 359 -10.95 -6.75 8.52
C TYR A 359 -12.14 -7.07 7.61
N TYR A 360 -12.92 -8.08 8.00
CA TYR A 360 -14.16 -8.41 7.32
C TYR A 360 -15.34 -7.78 8.05
N ASN A 361 -16.19 -7.06 7.33
CA ASN A 361 -17.46 -6.55 7.83
C ASN A 361 -18.55 -6.90 6.81
N GLU A 362 -19.44 -7.82 7.18
CA GLU A 362 -20.56 -8.26 6.33
C GLU A 362 -21.56 -7.14 5.99
N ASN A 363 -21.59 -6.09 6.80
CA ASN A 363 -22.50 -4.96 6.65
C ASN A 363 -21.89 -3.79 5.85
N ASP A 364 -20.60 -3.85 5.55
CA ASP A 364 -19.88 -2.82 4.81
C ASP A 364 -19.34 -3.39 3.50
N LEU A 365 -19.67 -2.73 2.40
CA LEU A 365 -19.21 -3.17 1.08
C LEU A 365 -17.76 -2.70 0.88
N ASP A 366 -16.83 -3.58 1.20
CA ASP A 366 -15.43 -3.47 0.78
C ASP A 366 -15.20 -4.37 -0.44
N GLU A 367 -15.20 -3.79 -1.66
CA GLU A 367 -14.93 -4.56 -2.87
C GLU A 367 -13.52 -5.16 -2.89
N SER A 368 -12.55 -4.59 -2.15
CA SER A 368 -11.16 -5.07 -2.15
C SER A 368 -10.99 -6.46 -1.52
N VAL A 369 -11.99 -6.92 -0.77
CA VAL A 369 -12.04 -8.27 -0.20
C VAL A 369 -12.99 -9.20 -0.95
N LEU A 370 -13.55 -8.74 -2.08
CA LEU A 370 -14.46 -9.51 -2.91
C LEU A 370 -13.76 -10.10 -4.13
N TRP A 371 -14.01 -11.38 -4.31
CA TRP A 371 -13.41 -12.21 -5.34
C TRP A 371 -14.49 -12.90 -6.17
N THR A 372 -14.15 -13.31 -7.39
CA THR A 372 -14.97 -14.24 -8.18
C THR A 372 -14.17 -15.48 -8.59
N GLN A 373 -14.89 -16.58 -8.79
CA GLN A 373 -14.36 -17.79 -9.39
C GLN A 373 -14.74 -17.80 -10.86
N SER A 374 -13.75 -17.97 -11.75
CA SER A 374 -14.03 -18.09 -13.19
C SER A 374 -14.82 -19.36 -13.53
N ALA A 375 -15.19 -19.53 -14.80
CA ALA A 375 -15.51 -20.86 -15.32
C ALA A 375 -14.35 -21.85 -15.07
N ASP A 376 -14.65 -23.15 -15.13
CA ASP A 376 -13.66 -24.21 -15.08
C ASP A 376 -12.62 -24.02 -16.20
N VAL A 377 -11.34 -23.89 -15.82
CA VAL A 377 -10.20 -23.71 -16.74
C VAL A 377 -9.44 -25.01 -17.00
N GLY A 378 -10.03 -26.14 -16.59
CA GLY A 378 -9.56 -27.50 -16.76
C GLY A 378 -9.55 -28.27 -15.44
N ARG A 379 -10.07 -29.51 -15.47
CA ARG A 379 -9.98 -30.50 -14.38
C ARG A 379 -10.58 -30.03 -13.04
N GLY A 380 -11.60 -29.15 -13.08
CA GLY A 380 -12.23 -28.61 -11.88
C GLY A 380 -11.45 -27.47 -11.22
N TYR A 381 -10.44 -26.91 -11.88
CA TYR A 381 -9.73 -25.72 -11.39
C TYR A 381 -10.37 -24.46 -11.94
N GLN A 382 -10.31 -23.37 -11.18
CA GLN A 382 -10.82 -22.05 -11.54
C GLN A 382 -9.78 -20.98 -11.20
N CYS A 383 -9.86 -19.81 -11.82
CA CYS A 383 -9.13 -18.64 -11.36
C CYS A 383 -9.89 -17.99 -10.19
N ILE A 384 -9.17 -17.49 -9.19
CA ILE A 384 -9.71 -16.59 -8.17
C ILE A 384 -9.27 -15.17 -8.57
N ARG A 385 -10.23 -14.27 -8.81
CA ARG A 385 -10.00 -12.96 -9.43
C ARG A 385 -10.62 -11.84 -8.60
N PRO A 386 -10.02 -10.64 -8.52
CA PRO A 386 -10.70 -9.46 -8.00
C PRO A 386 -12.06 -9.25 -8.68
N VAL A 387 -13.11 -8.95 -7.93
CA VAL A 387 -14.46 -8.81 -8.52
C VAL A 387 -14.53 -7.65 -9.53
N GLY A 388 -13.82 -6.55 -9.24
CA GLY A 388 -13.79 -5.35 -10.07
C GLY A 388 -12.74 -5.37 -11.19
N ASN A 389 -11.82 -6.34 -11.20
CA ASN A 389 -10.78 -6.45 -12.23
C ASN A 389 -10.44 -7.92 -12.53
N ILE A 390 -11.16 -8.48 -13.50
CA ILE A 390 -11.01 -9.87 -13.90
C ILE A 390 -9.83 -10.16 -14.84
N HIS A 391 -9.07 -9.13 -15.23
CA HIS A 391 -7.86 -9.30 -16.02
C HIS A 391 -6.67 -9.74 -15.14
N LEU A 392 -6.78 -9.55 -13.83
CA LEU A 392 -5.87 -10.05 -12.82
C LEU A 392 -6.46 -11.28 -12.11
N ASN A 393 -5.60 -12.09 -11.53
CA ASN A 393 -5.97 -13.26 -10.73
C ASN A 393 -4.89 -13.58 -9.70
N ILE A 394 -5.23 -14.36 -8.67
CA ILE A 394 -4.26 -14.85 -7.68
C ILE A 394 -3.25 -15.77 -8.39
N ASP A 395 -1.97 -15.50 -8.15
CA ASP A 395 -0.83 -16.21 -8.68
C ASP A 395 0.13 -16.57 -7.53
N ALA A 396 0.53 -17.83 -7.44
CA ALA A 396 1.65 -18.21 -6.58
C ALA A 396 2.96 -17.77 -7.22
N LYS A 397 3.56 -16.72 -6.65
CA LYS A 397 4.66 -15.96 -7.22
C LYS A 397 5.82 -16.87 -7.64
N LEU A 398 6.23 -16.73 -8.90
CA LEU A 398 7.34 -17.48 -9.54
C LEU A 398 7.19 -19.02 -9.51
N ALA A 399 6.06 -19.57 -9.08
CA ALA A 399 5.85 -21.01 -8.93
C ALA A 399 5.27 -21.68 -10.20
N ASP A 400 5.61 -21.19 -11.40
CA ASP A 400 5.01 -21.65 -12.65
C ASP A 400 5.64 -22.93 -13.25
N GLY A 401 6.59 -23.54 -12.54
CA GLY A 401 7.36 -24.71 -12.96
C GLY A 401 8.52 -24.38 -13.91
N LYS A 402 8.59 -23.17 -14.47
CA LYS A 402 9.73 -22.69 -15.26
C LYS A 402 10.70 -21.88 -14.40
N HIS A 403 10.18 -21.00 -13.57
CA HIS A 403 10.97 -20.16 -12.67
C HIS A 403 11.19 -20.85 -11.32
N GLY A 404 10.22 -21.62 -10.85
CA GLY A 404 10.27 -22.34 -9.58
C GLY A 404 9.06 -23.23 -9.37
N ASN A 405 9.10 -24.05 -8.33
CA ASN A 405 7.94 -24.78 -7.83
C ASN A 405 7.33 -24.02 -6.65
N VAL A 406 6.18 -24.48 -6.17
CA VAL A 406 5.64 -23.99 -4.90
C VAL A 406 6.51 -24.50 -3.77
N GLU A 407 6.88 -23.61 -2.86
CA GLU A 407 7.68 -23.91 -1.68
C GLU A 407 6.98 -23.41 -0.40
N ASP A 408 7.48 -23.80 0.77
CA ASP A 408 6.90 -23.34 2.03
C ASP A 408 7.14 -21.84 2.21
N GLY A 409 6.08 -21.08 2.45
CA GLY A 409 6.11 -19.62 2.51
C GLY A 409 5.96 -18.93 1.15
N ASN A 410 5.57 -19.64 0.08
CA ASN A 410 5.40 -19.02 -1.23
C ASN A 410 4.39 -17.86 -1.16
N GLU A 411 4.81 -16.69 -1.61
CA GLU A 411 3.98 -15.47 -1.66
C GLU A 411 2.88 -15.59 -2.71
N LEU A 412 1.74 -14.96 -2.44
CA LEU A 412 0.63 -14.81 -3.38
C LEU A 412 0.56 -13.36 -3.88
N ILE A 413 0.44 -13.21 -5.19
CA ILE A 413 0.33 -11.90 -5.85
C ILE A 413 -0.84 -11.87 -6.82
N LEU A 414 -1.21 -10.68 -7.27
CA LEU A 414 -2.03 -10.51 -8.46
C LEU A 414 -1.17 -10.55 -9.72
N PHE A 415 -1.63 -11.25 -10.75
CA PHE A 415 -0.95 -11.25 -12.04
C PHE A 415 -1.93 -11.45 -13.20
N SER A 416 -1.55 -11.03 -14.41
CA SER A 416 -2.32 -11.35 -15.61
C SER A 416 -2.48 -12.85 -15.77
N TRP A 417 -3.65 -13.26 -16.24
CA TRP A 417 -3.90 -14.67 -16.57
C TRP A 417 -2.99 -15.17 -17.70
N LYS A 418 -2.04 -16.05 -17.35
CA LYS A 418 -1.10 -16.72 -18.28
C LYS A 418 -1.46 -18.19 -18.53
N LYS A 419 -2.57 -18.69 -17.95
CA LYS A 419 -3.01 -20.10 -18.03
C LYS A 419 -2.04 -21.09 -17.38
N GLN A 420 -1.21 -20.61 -16.46
CA GLN A 420 -0.22 -21.42 -15.76
C GLN A 420 -0.84 -22.15 -14.55
N LYS A 421 -0.16 -23.19 -14.06
CA LYS A 421 -0.70 -24.05 -12.99
C LYS A 421 -0.75 -23.36 -11.62
N ASN A 422 0.15 -22.42 -11.37
CA ASN A 422 0.20 -21.56 -10.17
C ASN A 422 -0.92 -20.51 -10.10
N GLN A 423 -1.76 -20.41 -11.13
CA GLN A 423 -2.88 -19.47 -11.26
C GLN A 423 -4.26 -20.17 -11.21
N LYS A 424 -4.24 -21.48 -11.00
CA LYS A 424 -5.41 -22.35 -11.08
C LYS A 424 -5.68 -22.95 -9.72
N TRP A 425 -6.85 -22.66 -9.17
CA TRP A 425 -7.14 -22.90 -7.77
C TRP A 425 -8.32 -23.86 -7.59
N LYS A 426 -8.28 -24.61 -6.49
CA LYS A 426 -9.40 -25.40 -5.99
C LYS A 426 -9.66 -25.04 -4.54
N MET A 427 -10.95 -25.03 -4.20
CA MET A 427 -11.42 -24.90 -2.83
C MET A 427 -11.96 -26.27 -2.41
N LEU A 428 -11.29 -26.88 -1.43
CA LEU A 428 -11.66 -28.17 -0.85
C LEU A 428 -12.50 -27.92 0.40
N PRO A 429 -13.75 -28.37 0.47
CA PRO A 429 -14.55 -28.26 1.69
C PRO A 429 -13.85 -28.91 2.90
N VAL A 430 -14.03 -28.28 4.06
CA VAL A 430 -13.61 -28.81 5.37
C VAL A 430 -14.89 -29.08 6.16
N ASP A 431 -15.03 -30.32 6.63
CA ASP A 431 -16.17 -30.76 7.44
C ASP A 431 -16.09 -30.28 8.90
#